data_AF-A0A972GSU9-F1
#
_entry.id   AF-A0A972GSU9-F1
#
_cell.length_a   1.000
_cell.length_b   1.000
_cell.length_c   1.000
_cell.angle_alpha   90.00
_cell.angle_beta   90.00
_cell.angle_gamma   90.00
#
_symmetry.space_group_name_H-M   'P 1'
#
loop_
_entity.id
_entity.type
_entity.pdbx_description
1 polymer ?
#
loop_
_entity_poly.entity_id
_entity_poly.type
_entity_poly.pdbx_seq_one_letter_code
_entity_poly.pdbx_strand_id
1 'polypeptide(L)'
;MKITKMLTPEQLNAYHENGYLVLRKVFTAQEAAVWRQESERLLSLDEYLDPNNLRVGYRKIEERSIIEKIDPVQDLSGVFQGLVNDARILAPLRDIYMDEPVLFKDKLIYKLPGVTGYTMHQDAAWWQGFPIEGLISVMVAVDGASTENGGLELFPGYHDRLRSTNGELRNMNAEEIAEIDSSKGQIVETEPGDIILFHSFTPHQSGPNMANVSRRQLYLTYSPAKNGQLYHAHYQHYCRYVTAGRIENGMTEMYFK
;
A
#
# COMPACT_ATOMS: atom_id res chain seq x y z
N MET A 1 23.22 -16.54 -15.98
CA MET A 1 22.28 -16.42 -14.85
C MET A 1 20.98 -17.10 -15.27
N LYS A 2 20.53 -18.16 -14.59
CA LYS A 2 19.21 -18.76 -14.91
C LYS A 2 18.15 -17.81 -14.36
N ILE A 3 17.46 -17.10 -15.23
CA ILE A 3 16.26 -16.35 -14.86
C ILE A 3 15.18 -17.40 -14.64
N THR A 4 14.95 -17.78 -13.39
CA THR A 4 13.87 -18.69 -13.03
C THR A 4 12.59 -17.86 -13.06
N LYS A 5 11.77 -18.02 -14.11
CA LYS A 5 10.40 -17.48 -14.12
C LYS A 5 9.63 -18.08 -12.94
N MET A 6 9.07 -17.22 -12.10
CA MET A 6 8.29 -17.60 -10.93
C MET A 6 6.80 -17.60 -11.21
N LEU A 7 6.32 -16.68 -12.02
CA LEU A 7 4.93 -16.63 -12.46
C LEU A 7 4.68 -17.62 -13.60
N THR A 8 3.60 -18.37 -13.51
CA THR A 8 3.11 -19.15 -14.67
C THR A 8 2.60 -18.21 -15.75
N PRO A 9 2.53 -18.64 -17.02
CA PRO A 9 1.91 -17.85 -18.09
C PRO A 9 0.49 -17.38 -17.74
N GLU A 10 -0.30 -18.22 -17.07
CA GLU A 10 -1.67 -17.91 -16.65
C GLU A 10 -1.69 -16.81 -15.59
N GLN A 11 -0.77 -16.85 -14.62
CA GLN A 11 -0.66 -15.80 -13.60
C GLN A 11 -0.23 -14.45 -14.20
N LEU A 12 0.72 -14.48 -15.14
CA LEU A 12 1.18 -13.28 -15.83
C LEU A 12 0.07 -12.67 -16.71
N ASN A 13 -0.66 -13.53 -17.44
CA ASN A 13 -1.82 -13.08 -18.22
C ASN A 13 -2.91 -12.51 -17.31
N ALA A 14 -3.21 -13.17 -16.19
CA ALA A 14 -4.19 -12.66 -15.22
C ALA A 14 -3.79 -11.28 -14.67
N TYR A 15 -2.49 -11.05 -14.40
CA TYR A 15 -2.00 -9.72 -14.01
C TYR A 15 -2.25 -8.69 -15.13
N HIS A 16 -1.89 -9.00 -16.38
CA HIS A 16 -2.05 -8.08 -17.50
C HIS A 16 -3.52 -7.79 -17.87
N GLU A 17 -4.42 -8.75 -17.69
CA GLU A 17 -5.85 -8.56 -17.95
C GLU A 17 -6.52 -7.77 -16.82
N ASN A 18 -6.23 -8.12 -15.57
CA ASN A 18 -6.93 -7.56 -14.42
C ASN A 18 -6.26 -6.30 -13.88
N GLY A 19 -4.95 -6.14 -14.04
CA GLY A 19 -4.16 -5.11 -13.35
C GLY A 19 -3.76 -5.49 -11.93
N TYR A 20 -4.05 -6.72 -11.52
CA TYR A 20 -3.64 -7.25 -10.23
C TYR A 20 -3.50 -8.79 -10.27
N LEU A 21 -2.75 -9.32 -9.31
CA LEU A 21 -2.54 -10.75 -9.11
C LEU A 21 -2.47 -11.07 -7.62
N VAL A 22 -3.18 -12.12 -7.21
CA VAL A 22 -3.13 -12.62 -5.83
C VAL A 22 -2.23 -13.84 -5.79
N LEU A 23 -1.19 -13.80 -4.96
CA LEU A 23 -0.34 -14.94 -4.69
C LEU A 23 -0.62 -15.45 -3.28
N ARG A 24 -1.09 -16.70 -3.22
CA ARG A 24 -1.53 -17.35 -1.98
C ARG A 24 -0.38 -18.07 -1.30
N LYS A 25 -0.35 -18.05 0.04
CA LYS A 25 0.61 -18.80 0.87
C LYS A 25 2.07 -18.55 0.46
N VAL A 26 2.38 -17.32 0.06
CA VAL A 26 3.76 -16.91 -0.27
C VAL A 26 4.64 -16.98 0.97
N PHE A 27 4.05 -16.60 2.10
CA PHE A 27 4.65 -16.70 3.42
C PHE A 27 3.78 -17.55 4.33
N THR A 28 4.43 -18.14 5.34
CA THR A 28 3.77 -18.95 6.36
C THR A 28 3.04 -18.07 7.38
N ALA A 29 2.07 -18.66 8.09
CA ALA A 29 1.41 -17.99 9.20
C ALA A 29 2.39 -17.61 10.34
N GLN A 30 3.47 -18.38 10.51
CA GLN A 30 4.54 -18.09 11.47
C GLN A 30 5.33 -16.85 11.08
N GLU A 31 5.68 -16.68 9.81
CA GLU A 31 6.31 -15.45 9.32
C GLU A 31 5.38 -14.25 9.52
N ALA A 32 4.09 -14.40 9.17
CA ALA A 32 3.11 -13.34 9.39
C ALA A 32 2.93 -12.98 10.87
N ALA A 33 3.05 -13.95 11.79
CA ALA A 33 3.01 -13.71 13.23
C ALA A 33 4.21 -12.87 13.72
N VAL A 34 5.40 -13.02 13.12
CA VAL A 34 6.56 -12.16 13.43
C VAL A 34 6.27 -10.71 13.03
N TRP A 35 5.70 -10.48 11.85
CA TRP A 35 5.34 -9.12 11.40
C TRP A 35 4.23 -8.51 12.25
N ARG A 36 3.29 -9.35 12.70
CA ARG A 36 2.23 -8.97 13.62
C ARG A 36 2.79 -8.45 14.94
N GLN A 37 3.68 -9.22 15.55
CA GLN A 37 4.35 -8.86 16.80
C GLN A 37 5.18 -7.58 16.62
N GLU A 38 5.90 -7.45 15.50
CA GLU A 38 6.67 -6.25 15.23
C GLU A 38 5.78 -5.02 15.02
N SER A 39 4.65 -5.19 14.33
CA SER A 39 3.65 -4.12 14.16
C SER A 39 3.09 -3.66 15.51
N GLU A 40 2.89 -4.57 16.48
CA GLU A 40 2.45 -4.25 17.83
C GLU A 40 3.55 -3.53 18.63
N ARG A 41 4.80 -3.98 18.49
CA ARG A 41 5.95 -3.30 19.11
C ARG A 41 6.10 -1.87 18.60
N LEU A 42 5.92 -1.63 17.30
CA LEU A 42 5.97 -0.26 16.74
C LEU A 42 4.87 0.62 17.36
N LEU A 43 3.64 0.11 17.49
CA LEU A 43 2.55 0.87 18.12
C LEU A 43 2.78 1.18 19.61
N SER A 44 3.69 0.48 20.30
CA SER A 44 4.02 0.75 21.69
C SER A 44 5.18 1.73 21.88
N LEU A 45 5.71 2.31 20.79
CA LEU A 45 6.76 3.34 20.88
C LEU A 45 6.15 4.72 21.13
N ASP A 46 6.58 5.38 22.20
CA ASP A 46 6.05 6.70 22.62
C ASP A 46 6.15 7.75 21.51
N GLU A 47 7.21 7.71 20.70
CA GLU A 47 7.42 8.64 19.58
C GLU A 47 6.38 8.50 18.45
N TYR A 48 5.64 7.38 18.40
CA TYR A 48 4.54 7.19 17.46
C TYR A 48 3.17 7.46 18.07
N LEU A 49 3.12 7.83 19.35
CA LEU A 49 1.94 8.41 19.99
C LEU A 49 1.93 9.94 19.87
N ASP A 50 3.05 10.54 19.49
CA ASP A 50 3.17 11.98 19.27
C ASP A 50 2.53 12.39 17.93
N PRO A 51 1.46 13.20 17.93
CA PRO A 51 0.84 13.65 16.70
C PRO A 51 1.76 14.53 15.85
N ASN A 52 2.83 15.11 16.40
CA ASN A 52 3.80 15.93 15.67
C ASN A 52 4.79 15.10 14.83
N ASN A 53 4.86 13.78 15.05
CA ASN A 53 5.64 12.92 14.19
C ASN A 53 4.95 12.74 12.83
N LEU A 54 5.58 13.28 11.79
CA LEU A 54 5.13 13.25 10.40
C LEU A 54 5.12 11.85 9.78
N ARG A 55 5.89 10.92 10.35
CA ARG A 55 5.93 9.51 9.92
C ARG A 55 4.62 8.79 10.21
N VAL A 56 3.85 9.28 11.18
CA VAL A 56 2.62 8.63 11.64
C VAL A 56 1.40 9.37 11.12
N GLY A 57 0.55 8.64 10.41
CA GLY A 57 -0.78 9.09 10.03
C GLY A 57 -1.79 8.70 11.11
N TYR A 58 -2.68 9.63 11.45
CA TYR A 58 -3.73 9.41 12.44
C TYR A 58 -5.10 9.55 11.81
N ARG A 59 -6.07 8.78 12.32
CA ARG A 59 -7.49 8.94 12.00
C ARG A 59 -8.26 9.21 13.28
N LYS A 60 -9.25 10.11 13.21
CA LYS A 60 -10.19 10.33 14.30
C LYS A 60 -11.32 9.32 14.24
N ILE A 61 -11.61 8.68 15.35
CA ILE A 61 -12.79 7.84 15.57
C ILE A 61 -13.44 8.34 16.84
N GLU A 62 -14.67 8.86 16.73
CA GLU A 62 -15.34 9.55 17.82
C GLU A 62 -14.40 10.62 18.43
N GLU A 63 -14.15 10.56 19.75
CA GLU A 63 -13.27 11.46 20.48
C GLU A 63 -11.81 10.97 20.57
N ARG A 64 -11.44 9.91 19.85
CA ARG A 64 -10.09 9.30 19.91
C ARG A 64 -9.31 9.51 18.61
N SER A 65 -8.03 9.83 18.75
CA SER A 65 -7.06 9.76 17.65
C SER A 65 -6.36 8.41 17.70
N ILE A 66 -6.39 7.67 16.59
CA ILE A 66 -5.74 6.37 16.47
C ILE A 66 -4.73 6.39 15.34
N ILE A 67 -3.68 5.58 15.47
CA ILE A 67 -2.69 5.42 14.42
C ILE A 67 -3.33 4.66 13.25
N GLU A 68 -3.32 5.30 12.09
CA GLU A 68 -3.78 4.73 10.83
C GLU A 68 -2.63 4.07 10.06
N LYS A 69 -1.44 4.69 10.10
CA LYS A 69 -0.30 4.21 9.32
C LYS A 69 1.04 4.73 9.83
N ILE A 70 2.09 4.01 9.48
CA ILE A 70 3.50 4.40 9.62
C ILE A 70 4.14 4.40 8.23
N ASP A 71 4.77 5.51 7.83
CA ASP A 71 5.20 5.78 6.45
C ASP A 71 6.47 6.67 6.40
N PRO A 72 7.67 6.13 6.09
CA PRO A 72 7.99 4.73 5.81
C PRO A 72 8.14 3.89 7.09
N VAL A 73 8.22 2.58 6.91
CA VAL A 73 8.37 1.58 7.97
C VAL A 73 9.63 0.71 7.83
N GLN A 74 10.22 0.59 6.64
CA GLN A 74 11.32 -0.35 6.37
C GLN A 74 12.60 -0.03 7.16
N ASP A 75 12.88 1.25 7.41
CA ASP A 75 14.04 1.71 8.16
C ASP A 75 13.86 1.59 9.68
N LEU A 76 12.65 1.26 10.15
CA LEU A 76 12.34 1.12 11.58
C LEU A 76 12.57 -0.28 12.13
N SER A 77 12.67 -1.28 11.25
CA SER A 77 12.77 -2.68 11.65
C SER A 77 13.47 -3.53 10.62
N GLY A 78 14.43 -4.35 11.07
CA GLY A 78 15.03 -5.40 10.25
C GLY A 78 14.01 -6.40 9.69
N VAL A 79 12.85 -6.56 10.36
CA VAL A 79 11.75 -7.42 9.89
C VAL A 79 11.15 -6.88 8.59
N PHE A 80 10.79 -5.60 8.56
CA PHE A 80 10.20 -4.97 7.38
C PHE A 80 11.25 -4.68 6.30
N GLN A 81 12.48 -4.33 6.70
CA GLN A 81 13.61 -4.24 5.77
C GLN A 81 13.88 -5.56 5.04
N GLY A 82 13.73 -6.70 5.74
CA GLY A 82 13.85 -8.03 5.14
C GLY A 82 12.81 -8.25 4.04
N LEU A 83 11.56 -7.85 4.27
CA LEU A 83 10.47 -7.99 3.29
C LEU A 83 10.67 -7.15 2.03
N VAL A 84 11.26 -5.95 2.15
CA VAL A 84 11.63 -5.11 1.00
C VAL A 84 12.53 -5.86 0.01
N ASN A 85 13.38 -6.74 0.51
CA ASN A 85 14.38 -7.43 -0.31
C ASN A 85 14.05 -8.93 -0.52
N ASP A 86 12.87 -9.38 -0.11
CA ASP A 86 12.52 -10.81 -0.16
C ASP A 86 12.31 -11.26 -1.60
N ALA A 87 13.05 -12.30 -2.01
CA ALA A 87 12.98 -12.84 -3.37
C ALA A 87 11.58 -13.31 -3.78
N ARG A 88 10.73 -13.73 -2.82
CA ARG A 88 9.35 -14.14 -3.08
C ARG A 88 8.45 -12.97 -3.48
N ILE A 89 8.82 -11.73 -3.13
CA ILE A 89 8.16 -10.50 -3.59
C ILE A 89 8.83 -10.00 -4.87
N LEU A 90 10.16 -9.95 -4.90
CA LEU A 90 10.89 -9.35 -6.02
C LEU A 90 10.84 -10.20 -7.29
N ALA A 91 10.83 -11.53 -7.19
CA ALA A 91 10.87 -12.38 -8.38
C ALA A 91 9.59 -12.30 -9.24
N PRO A 92 8.37 -12.33 -8.68
CA PRO A 92 7.16 -12.02 -9.43
C PRO A 92 7.18 -10.64 -10.10
N LEU A 93 7.71 -9.62 -9.40
CA LEU A 93 7.85 -8.28 -9.99
C LEU A 93 8.83 -8.26 -11.16
N ARG A 94 9.94 -9.01 -11.09
CA ARG A 94 10.88 -9.15 -12.22
C ARG A 94 10.21 -9.77 -13.45
N ASP A 95 9.34 -10.76 -13.24
CA ASP A 95 8.59 -11.39 -14.34
C ASP A 95 7.61 -10.39 -14.99
N ILE A 96 6.96 -9.52 -14.20
CA ILE A 96 6.04 -8.50 -14.70
C ILE A 96 6.78 -7.36 -15.40
N TYR A 97 7.86 -6.86 -14.79
CA TYR A 97 8.60 -5.72 -15.33
C TYR A 97 9.50 -6.08 -16.50
N MET A 98 9.98 -7.33 -16.54
CA MET A 98 11.15 -7.70 -17.33
C MET A 98 12.36 -6.80 -17.03
N ASP A 99 12.45 -6.36 -15.77
CA ASP A 99 13.45 -5.43 -15.23
C ASP A 99 13.62 -5.69 -13.71
N GLU A 100 14.64 -5.09 -13.08
CA GLU A 100 14.81 -5.18 -11.63
C GLU A 100 13.81 -4.27 -10.88
N PRO A 101 13.05 -4.77 -9.90
CA PRO A 101 12.22 -3.94 -9.04
C PRO A 101 13.07 -3.15 -8.05
N VAL A 102 12.82 -1.84 -7.98
CA VAL A 102 13.45 -0.91 -7.05
C VAL A 102 12.37 -0.34 -6.13
N LEU A 103 12.59 -0.36 -4.81
CA LEU A 103 11.61 0.17 -3.86
C LEU A 103 11.37 1.66 -4.15
N PHE A 104 10.11 2.02 -4.32
CA PHE A 104 9.64 3.39 -4.50
C PHE A 104 9.07 3.95 -3.20
N LYS A 105 8.28 3.13 -2.49
CA LYS A 105 7.54 3.55 -1.30
C LYS A 105 7.22 2.34 -0.42
N ASP A 106 7.18 2.53 0.90
CA ASP A 106 6.68 1.54 1.84
C ASP A 106 5.78 2.17 2.91
N LYS A 107 4.78 1.43 3.40
CA LYS A 107 3.92 1.88 4.50
C LYS A 107 3.31 0.69 5.22
N LEU A 108 3.13 0.80 6.53
CA LEU A 108 2.34 -0.14 7.32
C LEU A 108 1.01 0.52 7.68
N ILE A 109 -0.10 -0.09 7.29
CA ILE A 109 -1.45 0.42 7.54
C ILE A 109 -2.11 -0.42 8.63
N TYR A 110 -2.71 0.27 9.60
CA TYR A 110 -3.53 -0.27 10.66
C TYR A 110 -4.99 0.11 10.43
N LYS A 111 -5.85 -0.91 10.36
CA LYS A 111 -7.30 -0.73 10.35
C LYS A 111 -7.86 -1.35 11.63
N LEU A 112 -7.91 -0.56 12.70
CA LEU A 112 -8.52 -0.95 13.98
C LEU A 112 -10.05 -1.13 13.85
N PRO A 113 -10.72 -1.83 14.78
CA PRO A 113 -12.18 -1.87 14.83
C PRO A 113 -12.81 -0.48 14.79
N GLY A 114 -13.85 -0.30 13.96
CA GLY A 114 -14.55 0.97 13.76
C GLY A 114 -13.86 1.95 12.81
N VAL A 115 -12.64 1.67 12.33
CA VAL A 115 -11.96 2.49 11.32
C VAL A 115 -12.74 2.45 10.00
N THR A 116 -13.01 3.62 9.44
CA THR A 116 -13.64 3.75 8.12
C THR A 116 -12.72 3.31 6.97
N GLY A 117 -13.32 3.10 5.81
CA GLY A 117 -12.62 2.70 4.60
C GLY A 117 -11.71 3.76 3.97
N TYR A 118 -11.15 3.39 2.83
CA TYR A 118 -10.56 4.35 1.87
C TYR A 118 -11.48 4.42 0.66
N THR A 119 -11.81 5.63 0.21
CA THR A 119 -12.59 5.84 -1.01
C THR A 119 -11.81 5.39 -2.25
N MET A 120 -12.52 5.14 -3.35
CA MET A 120 -11.90 4.70 -4.60
C MET A 120 -10.79 5.65 -5.05
N HIS A 121 -9.63 5.08 -5.35
CA HIS A 121 -8.48 5.81 -5.85
C HIS A 121 -7.57 4.93 -6.70
N GLN A 122 -6.67 5.60 -7.42
CA GLN A 122 -5.49 5.00 -8.01
C GLN A 122 -4.29 5.49 -7.20
N ASP A 123 -3.42 4.58 -6.78
CA ASP A 123 -2.22 4.88 -5.99
C ASP A 123 -1.35 5.95 -6.68
N ALA A 124 -1.24 5.86 -8.02
CA ALA A 124 -0.50 6.82 -8.85
C ALA A 124 -1.00 8.27 -8.77
N ALA A 125 -2.27 8.50 -8.42
CA ALA A 125 -2.82 9.85 -8.32
C ALA A 125 -2.08 10.70 -7.26
N TRP A 126 -1.50 10.06 -6.25
CA TRP A 126 -0.72 10.69 -5.19
C TRP A 126 0.77 10.85 -5.51
N TRP A 127 1.23 10.32 -6.63
CA TRP A 127 2.65 10.29 -7.03
C TRP A 127 2.91 10.97 -8.37
N GLN A 128 1.96 11.79 -8.82
CA GLN A 128 2.12 12.59 -10.03
C GLN A 128 3.36 13.48 -9.89
N GLY A 129 4.20 13.47 -10.93
CA GLY A 129 5.55 14.07 -10.90
C GLY A 129 6.69 13.05 -10.80
N PHE A 130 6.37 11.78 -10.53
CA PHE A 130 7.28 10.64 -10.71
C PHE A 130 6.89 9.82 -11.96
N PRO A 131 7.77 8.92 -12.45
CA PRO A 131 7.40 7.91 -13.46
C PRO A 131 6.39 6.89 -12.91
N ILE A 132 5.09 7.16 -13.09
CA ILE A 132 3.98 6.44 -12.41
C ILE A 132 3.48 5.21 -13.16
N GLU A 133 3.74 5.10 -14.46
CA GLU A 133 3.20 4.08 -15.38
C GLU A 133 3.77 2.68 -15.13
N GLY A 134 4.83 2.56 -14.35
CA GLY A 134 5.45 1.29 -13.97
C GLY A 134 5.35 0.97 -12.50
N LEU A 135 4.58 1.73 -11.71
CA LEU A 135 4.53 1.49 -10.27
C LEU A 135 3.60 0.31 -9.96
N ILE A 136 4.10 -0.64 -9.17
CA ILE A 136 3.33 -1.80 -8.69
C ILE A 136 3.38 -1.82 -7.17
N SER A 137 2.20 -1.80 -6.55
CA SER A 137 2.04 -1.97 -5.11
C SER A 137 1.89 -3.44 -4.78
N VAL A 138 2.65 -3.90 -3.78
CA VAL A 138 2.56 -5.23 -3.18
C VAL A 138 1.97 -5.06 -1.78
N MET A 139 0.71 -5.46 -1.62
CA MET A 139 0.08 -5.59 -0.30
C MET A 139 0.44 -6.94 0.28
N VAL A 140 1.10 -6.95 1.44
CA VAL A 140 1.43 -8.14 2.22
C VAL A 140 0.46 -8.23 3.40
N ALA A 141 -0.28 -9.35 3.47
CA ALA A 141 -1.25 -9.61 4.52
C ALA A 141 -0.53 -10.00 5.82
N VAL A 142 -0.42 -9.05 6.76
CA VAL A 142 0.05 -9.33 8.13
C VAL A 142 -1.07 -10.01 8.94
N ASP A 143 -2.29 -9.51 8.75
CA ASP A 143 -3.54 -10.16 9.15
C ASP A 143 -4.31 -10.63 7.92
N GLY A 144 -5.21 -11.59 8.12
CA GLY A 144 -6.20 -11.93 7.12
C GLY A 144 -7.16 -10.76 6.87
N ALA A 145 -7.60 -10.60 5.64
CA ALA A 145 -8.57 -9.60 5.24
C ALA A 145 -9.84 -10.26 4.71
N SER A 146 -10.99 -9.71 5.06
CA SER A 146 -12.31 -10.14 4.64
C SER A 146 -13.19 -8.93 4.32
N THR A 147 -14.38 -9.15 3.77
CA THR A 147 -15.37 -8.07 3.60
C THR A 147 -15.67 -7.37 4.93
N GLU A 148 -15.77 -8.12 6.02
CA GLU A 148 -16.14 -7.61 7.36
C GLU A 148 -15.06 -6.69 7.95
N ASN A 149 -13.78 -7.02 7.79
CA ASN A 149 -12.68 -6.25 8.37
C ASN A 149 -12.08 -5.20 7.41
N GLY A 150 -12.82 -4.88 6.34
CA GLY A 150 -12.48 -3.82 5.41
C GLY A 150 -11.40 -4.21 4.41
N GLY A 151 -11.48 -5.44 3.88
CA GLY A 151 -10.67 -6.00 2.79
C GLY A 151 -10.52 -5.07 1.58
N LEU A 152 -9.46 -5.30 0.81
CA LEU A 152 -9.21 -4.53 -0.40
C LEU A 152 -10.20 -4.95 -1.49
N GLU A 153 -10.87 -3.97 -2.07
CA GLU A 153 -11.71 -4.15 -3.25
C GLU A 153 -10.97 -3.59 -4.47
N LEU A 154 -10.74 -4.43 -5.47
CA LEU A 154 -10.01 -4.11 -6.70
C LEU A 154 -10.98 -4.10 -7.89
N PHE A 155 -10.75 -3.19 -8.83
CA PHE A 155 -11.58 -3.04 -10.03
C PHE A 155 -10.76 -3.47 -11.27
N PRO A 156 -10.93 -4.71 -11.74
CA PRO A 156 -10.09 -5.27 -12.80
C PRO A 156 -10.30 -4.59 -14.15
N GLY A 157 -9.22 -4.50 -14.93
CA GLY A 157 -9.25 -4.02 -16.32
C GLY A 157 -9.26 -2.49 -16.47
N TYR A 158 -9.14 -1.74 -15.37
CA TYR A 158 -9.09 -0.27 -15.36
C TYR A 158 -7.70 0.29 -15.04
N HIS A 159 -6.64 -0.49 -15.27
CA HIS A 159 -5.27 -0.11 -14.97
C HIS A 159 -4.50 0.44 -16.19
N ASP A 160 -5.21 0.70 -17.30
CA ASP A 160 -4.67 1.16 -18.58
C ASP A 160 -4.20 2.61 -18.58
N ARG A 161 -4.74 3.44 -17.69
CA ARG A 161 -4.41 4.87 -17.57
C ARG A 161 -4.69 5.41 -16.17
N LEU A 162 -4.05 6.52 -15.84
CA LEU A 162 -4.50 7.39 -14.75
C LEU A 162 -5.84 8.04 -15.17
N ARG A 163 -6.84 7.93 -14.31
CA ARG A 163 -8.17 8.54 -14.47
C ARG A 163 -8.31 9.83 -13.67
N SER A 164 -7.55 9.97 -12.59
CA SER A 164 -7.47 11.23 -11.86
C SER A 164 -6.88 12.35 -12.70
N THR A 165 -7.40 13.56 -12.51
CA THR A 165 -6.95 14.76 -13.21
C THR A 165 -5.45 15.01 -13.01
N ASN A 166 -4.74 15.30 -14.10
CA ASN A 166 -3.29 15.52 -14.08
C ASN A 166 -2.93 16.77 -13.25
N GLY A 167 -1.94 16.63 -12.37
CA GLY A 167 -1.51 17.64 -11.40
C GLY A 167 -2.30 17.65 -10.08
N GLU A 168 -3.39 16.90 -9.96
CA GLU A 168 -4.22 16.88 -8.73
C GLU A 168 -3.91 15.67 -7.85
N LEU A 169 -3.23 15.91 -6.72
CA LEU A 169 -2.92 14.88 -5.73
C LEU A 169 -4.14 14.60 -4.85
N ARG A 170 -5.04 13.72 -5.30
CA ARG A 170 -6.27 13.34 -4.59
C ARG A 170 -6.79 11.96 -4.98
N ASN A 171 -7.75 11.46 -4.19
CA ASN A 171 -8.59 10.33 -4.58
C ASN A 171 -9.54 10.70 -5.72
N MET A 172 -10.14 9.69 -6.34
CA MET A 172 -11.04 9.90 -7.48
C MET A 172 -12.30 10.66 -7.06
N ASN A 173 -12.76 11.58 -7.91
CA ASN A 173 -14.01 12.31 -7.72
C ASN A 173 -15.19 11.50 -8.30
N ALA A 174 -16.41 12.02 -8.16
CA ALA A 174 -17.63 11.31 -8.60
C ALA A 174 -17.67 11.03 -10.12
N GLU A 175 -17.16 11.95 -10.95
CA GLU A 175 -17.14 11.81 -12.41
C GLU A 175 -16.14 10.73 -12.83
N GLU A 176 -14.95 10.75 -12.24
CA GLU A 176 -13.90 9.75 -12.48
C GLU A 176 -14.33 8.35 -12.00
N ILE A 177 -15.03 8.26 -10.85
CA ILE A 177 -15.59 7.00 -10.33
C ILE A 177 -16.68 6.47 -11.27
N ALA A 178 -17.48 7.34 -11.90
CA ALA A 178 -18.52 6.94 -12.83
C ALA A 178 -17.97 6.28 -14.12
N GLU A 179 -16.68 6.41 -14.42
CA GLU A 179 -16.01 5.65 -15.49
C GLU A 179 -15.78 4.17 -15.14
N ILE A 180 -15.91 3.80 -13.86
CA ILE A 180 -15.67 2.46 -13.35
C ILE A 180 -17.00 1.75 -13.18
N ASP A 181 -17.15 0.58 -13.81
CA ASP A 181 -18.30 -0.28 -13.58
C ASP A 181 -18.22 -0.88 -12.18
N SER A 182 -19.08 -0.40 -11.27
CA SER A 182 -19.09 -0.81 -9.88
C SER A 182 -19.39 -2.30 -9.69
N SER A 183 -20.06 -2.95 -10.66
CA SER A 183 -20.33 -4.38 -10.60
C SER A 183 -19.08 -5.26 -10.78
N LYS A 184 -17.98 -4.68 -11.25
CA LYS A 184 -16.70 -5.38 -11.39
C LYS A 184 -15.85 -5.38 -10.12
N GLY A 185 -16.26 -4.66 -9.07
CA GLY A 185 -15.55 -4.64 -7.80
C GLY A 185 -15.36 -6.04 -7.23
N GLN A 186 -14.13 -6.40 -6.92
CA GLN A 186 -13.78 -7.70 -6.35
C GLN A 186 -13.09 -7.50 -5.00
N ILE A 187 -13.80 -7.86 -3.92
CA ILE A 187 -13.20 -7.92 -2.60
C ILE A 187 -12.29 -9.13 -2.55
N VAL A 188 -10.99 -8.90 -2.34
CA VAL A 188 -10.00 -9.95 -2.24
C VAL A 188 -9.80 -10.31 -0.78
N GLU A 189 -10.40 -11.44 -0.38
CA GLU A 189 -10.11 -12.03 0.93
C GLU A 189 -8.69 -12.61 0.93
N THR A 190 -7.98 -12.46 2.06
CA THR A 190 -6.59 -12.90 2.22
C THR A 190 -6.39 -13.58 3.55
N GLU A 191 -5.49 -14.55 3.58
CA GLU A 191 -4.95 -15.13 4.81
C GLU A 191 -3.60 -14.48 5.15
N PRO A 192 -3.16 -14.50 6.43
CA PRO A 192 -1.83 -14.06 6.80
C PRO A 192 -0.74 -14.72 5.94
N GLY A 193 0.11 -13.91 5.31
CA GLY A 193 1.18 -14.36 4.41
C GLY A 193 0.79 -14.44 2.92
N ASP A 194 -0.46 -14.16 2.56
CA ASP A 194 -0.83 -13.88 1.17
C ASP A 194 -0.28 -12.50 0.74
N ILE A 195 -0.05 -12.34 -0.57
CA ILE A 195 0.25 -11.03 -1.16
C ILE A 195 -0.65 -10.72 -2.35
N ILE A 196 -0.94 -9.43 -2.55
CA ILE A 196 -1.61 -8.91 -3.75
C ILE A 196 -0.66 -7.94 -4.43
N LEU A 197 -0.32 -8.22 -5.68
CA LEU A 197 0.40 -7.30 -6.56
C LEU A 197 -0.64 -6.57 -7.39
N PHE A 198 -0.62 -5.24 -7.43
CA PHE A 198 -1.54 -4.46 -8.25
C PHE A 198 -0.86 -3.24 -8.84
N HIS A 199 -1.18 -2.95 -10.09
CA HIS A 199 -0.69 -1.78 -10.80
C HIS A 199 -1.17 -0.50 -10.09
N SER A 200 -0.36 0.54 -10.08
CA SER A 200 -0.69 1.83 -9.45
C SER A 200 -1.93 2.52 -10.04
N PHE A 201 -2.29 2.15 -11.28
CA PHE A 201 -3.53 2.56 -11.94
C PHE A 201 -4.72 1.64 -11.68
N THR A 202 -4.58 0.50 -11.01
CA THR A 202 -5.75 -0.32 -10.68
C THR A 202 -6.61 0.43 -9.67
N PRO A 203 -7.84 0.85 -10.02
CA PRO A 203 -8.72 1.50 -9.06
C PRO A 203 -9.03 0.52 -7.94
N HIS A 204 -8.97 1.02 -6.72
CA HIS A 204 -9.24 0.20 -5.55
C HIS A 204 -9.80 1.04 -4.42
N GLN A 205 -10.50 0.36 -3.53
CA GLN A 205 -11.07 0.93 -2.32
C GLN A 205 -11.05 -0.10 -1.20
N SER A 206 -11.51 0.29 -0.02
CA SER A 206 -11.74 -0.69 1.04
C SER A 206 -12.87 -0.26 1.95
N GLY A 207 -13.63 -1.22 2.46
CA GLY A 207 -14.70 -0.98 3.43
C GLY A 207 -14.18 -0.59 4.82
N PRO A 208 -15.09 -0.20 5.74
CA PRO A 208 -14.76 -0.05 7.15
C PRO A 208 -14.36 -1.40 7.77
N ASN A 209 -13.63 -1.37 8.88
CA ASN A 209 -13.45 -2.56 9.71
C ASN A 209 -14.58 -2.65 10.74
N MET A 210 -15.54 -3.53 10.46
CA MET A 210 -16.69 -3.81 11.32
C MET A 210 -16.43 -4.99 12.27
N ALA A 211 -15.29 -5.68 12.13
CA ALA A 211 -14.91 -6.78 12.99
C ALA A 211 -14.34 -6.27 14.33
N ASN A 212 -14.31 -7.16 15.33
CA ASN A 212 -13.74 -6.88 16.65
C ASN A 212 -12.21 -7.05 16.71
N VAL A 213 -11.55 -7.22 15.56
CA VAL A 213 -10.10 -7.44 15.46
C VAL A 213 -9.46 -6.43 14.53
N SER A 214 -8.24 -6.03 14.84
CA SER A 214 -7.46 -5.13 14.00
C SER A 214 -6.93 -5.86 12.76
N ARG A 215 -6.79 -5.12 11.66
CA ARG A 215 -6.19 -5.60 10.42
C ARG A 215 -4.99 -4.76 10.02
N ARG A 216 -3.83 -5.40 9.89
CA ARG A 216 -2.56 -4.83 9.46
C ARG A 216 -2.21 -5.29 8.05
N GLN A 217 -1.73 -4.35 7.24
CA GLN A 217 -1.26 -4.62 5.90
C GLN A 217 -0.01 -3.79 5.64
N LEU A 218 1.06 -4.45 5.20
CA LEU A 218 2.26 -3.79 4.71
C LEU A 218 2.07 -3.55 3.22
N TYR A 219 2.36 -2.34 2.75
CA TYR A 219 2.36 -2.00 1.33
C TYR A 219 3.78 -1.63 0.92
N LEU A 220 4.30 -2.32 -0.09
CA LEU A 220 5.60 -2.07 -0.69
C LEU A 220 5.37 -1.76 -2.17
N THR A 221 5.62 -0.53 -2.59
CA THR A 221 5.50 -0.12 -3.98
C THR A 221 6.87 -0.10 -4.63
N TYR A 222 6.97 -0.70 -5.82
CA TYR A 222 8.21 -0.78 -6.58
C TYR A 222 8.08 -0.04 -7.91
N SER A 223 9.22 0.36 -8.46
CA SER A 223 9.40 0.90 -9.80
C SER A 223 10.40 0.03 -10.57
N PRO A 224 10.29 -0.12 -11.90
CA PRO A 224 11.32 -0.78 -12.68
C PRO A 224 12.62 0.03 -12.64
N ALA A 225 13.77 -0.64 -12.57
CA ALA A 225 15.09 -0.01 -12.43
C ALA A 225 15.42 1.00 -13.53
N LYS A 226 14.85 0.85 -14.74
CA LYS A 226 14.96 1.87 -15.81
C LYS A 226 14.52 3.28 -15.40
N ASN A 227 13.68 3.40 -14.37
CA ASN A 227 13.22 4.68 -13.83
C ASN A 227 14.18 5.28 -12.78
N GLY A 228 15.24 4.56 -12.41
CA GLY A 228 16.22 4.98 -11.41
C GLY A 228 15.78 4.78 -9.96
N GLN A 229 16.59 5.31 -9.04
CA GLN A 229 16.37 5.22 -7.59
C GLN A 229 15.49 6.39 -7.12
N LEU A 230 14.21 6.13 -6.92
CA LEU A 230 13.22 7.18 -6.62
C LEU A 230 12.81 7.28 -5.15
N TYR A 231 13.15 6.29 -4.32
CA TYR A 231 12.75 6.21 -2.91
C TYR A 231 12.99 7.51 -2.12
N HIS A 232 14.24 7.99 -2.10
CA HIS A 232 14.61 9.18 -1.35
C HIS A 232 13.93 10.45 -1.89
N ALA A 233 13.83 10.58 -3.22
CA ALA A 233 13.15 11.71 -3.84
C ALA A 233 11.65 11.71 -3.51
N HIS A 234 11.01 10.54 -3.50
CA HIS A 234 9.63 10.35 -3.08
C HIS A 234 9.44 10.80 -1.62
N TYR A 235 10.25 10.30 -0.68
CA TYR A 235 10.09 10.67 0.73
C TYR A 235 10.42 12.13 1.03
N GLN A 236 11.37 12.75 0.32
CA GLN A 236 11.57 14.19 0.40
C GLN A 236 10.34 14.98 -0.06
N HIS A 237 9.67 14.53 -1.13
CA HIS A 237 8.41 15.13 -1.59
C HIS A 237 7.28 14.89 -0.59
N TYR A 238 7.13 13.66 -0.10
CA TYR A 238 6.13 13.27 0.90
C TYR A 238 6.23 14.11 2.17
N CYS A 239 7.44 14.29 2.73
CA CYS A 239 7.65 15.13 3.91
C CYS A 239 7.18 16.56 3.64
N ARG A 240 7.55 17.17 2.50
CA ARG A 240 7.08 18.52 2.15
C ARG A 240 5.56 18.60 2.04
N TYR A 241 4.94 17.61 1.39
CA TYR A 241 3.49 17.54 1.20
C TYR A 241 2.75 17.45 2.55
N VAL A 242 3.14 16.49 3.41
CA VAL A 242 2.49 16.29 4.71
C VAL A 242 2.74 17.50 5.63
N THR A 243 3.94 18.07 5.62
CA THR A 243 4.24 19.29 6.39
C THR A 243 3.36 20.44 5.95
N ALA A 244 3.23 20.71 4.64
CA ALA A 244 2.40 21.80 4.13
C ALA A 244 0.93 21.66 4.58
N GLY A 245 0.34 20.47 4.41
CA GLY A 245 -1.03 20.21 4.84
C GLY A 245 -1.23 20.33 6.36
N ARG A 246 -0.21 20.03 7.18
CA ARG A 246 -0.30 20.19 8.65
C ARG A 246 -0.10 21.63 9.12
N ILE A 247 0.71 22.43 8.42
CA ILE A 247 0.82 23.88 8.66
C ILE A 247 -0.53 24.56 8.40
N GLU A 248 -1.20 24.21 7.30
CA GLU A 248 -2.55 24.70 7.00
C GLU A 248 -3.56 24.34 8.09
N ASN A 249 -3.31 23.26 8.84
CA ASN A 249 -4.09 22.82 10.00
C ASN A 249 -3.55 23.33 11.36
N GLY A 250 -2.59 24.26 11.36
CA GLY A 250 -2.12 24.97 12.57
C GLY A 250 -1.02 24.27 13.37
N MET A 251 -0.37 23.23 12.85
CA MET A 251 0.75 22.57 13.54
C MET A 251 2.09 23.31 13.31
N THR A 252 2.92 23.41 14.35
CA THR A 252 4.15 24.24 14.31
C THR A 252 5.46 23.54 14.72
N GLU A 253 5.43 22.41 15.44
CA GLU A 253 6.63 21.71 15.95
C GLU A 253 6.76 20.28 15.42
N MET A 254 6.63 20.12 14.09
CA MET A 254 6.64 18.80 13.46
C MET A 254 8.06 18.27 13.24
N TYR A 255 8.23 16.96 13.36
CA TYR A 255 9.47 16.25 13.04
C TYR A 255 9.19 14.96 12.29
N PHE A 256 10.22 14.38 11.68
CA PHE A 256 10.14 13.10 10.99
C PHE A 256 11.15 12.16 11.63
N LYS A 257 10.68 11.21 12.44
CA LYS A 257 11.55 10.22 13.10
C LYS A 257 10.95 8.84 13.01
#